data_AF-A0A822EDV0-F1
#
_entry.id   AF-A0A822EDV0-F1
#
_cell.length_a   1.000
_cell.length_b   1.000
_cell.length_c   1.000
_cell.angle_alpha   90.00
_cell.angle_beta   90.00
_cell.angle_gamma   90.00
#
_symmetry.space_group_name_H-M   'P 1'
#
loop_
_entity.id
_entity.type
_entity.pdbx_description
1 polymer ?
#
loop_
_entity_poly.entity_id
_entity_poly.type
_entity_poly.pdbx_seq_one_letter_code
_entity_poly.pdbx_strand_id
1 'polypeptide(L)'
;PATPEEIEIRIHNLQKSYDELIELARQRRDLLEQAKGLSKFYSDIGDAELWIDEKQQTMTSPDMGHDVNTTDSLLGKHKLVENDMNAR
;
A
#
# COMPACT_ATOMS: atom_id res chain seq x y z
N PRO A 1 -26.65 39.00 36.08
CA PRO A 1 -27.15 38.04 35.06
C PRO A 1 -26.56 38.42 33.70
N ALA A 2 -26.15 37.46 32.86
CA ALA A 2 -25.66 37.77 31.51
C ALA A 2 -26.78 38.40 30.68
N THR A 3 -26.47 39.41 29.86
CA THR A 3 -27.47 40.04 28.99
C THR A 3 -27.80 39.11 27.81
N PRO A 4 -29.00 39.24 27.21
CA PRO A 4 -29.34 38.50 26.00
C PRO A 4 -28.31 38.65 24.88
N GLU A 5 -27.77 39.86 24.65
CA GLU A 5 -26.70 40.06 23.66
C GLU A 5 -25.42 39.28 23.99
N GLU A 6 -25.00 39.21 25.26
CA GLU A 6 -23.81 38.44 25.66
C GLU A 6 -23.99 36.94 25.39
N ILE A 7 -25.21 36.43 25.54
CA ILE A 7 -25.54 35.02 25.26
C ILE A 7 -25.50 34.76 23.74
N GLU A 8 -26.08 35.65 22.93
CA GLU A 8 -26.06 35.54 21.46
C GLU A 8 -24.63 35.54 20.90
N ILE A 9 -23.78 36.46 21.39
CA ILE A 9 -22.37 36.52 20.99
C ILE A 9 -21.64 35.22 21.33
N ARG A 10 -21.89 34.65 22.52
CA ARG A 10 -21.27 33.37 22.93
C ARG A 10 -21.72 32.21 22.06
N ILE A 11 -23.02 32.14 21.73
CA ILE A 11 -23.55 31.11 20.83
C ILE A 11 -22.91 31.24 19.44
N HIS A 12 -22.83 32.46 18.90
CA HIS A 12 -22.21 32.69 17.59
C HIS A 12 -20.74 32.27 17.56
N ASN A 13 -19.97 32.63 18.60
CA ASN A 13 -18.57 32.24 18.71
C ASN A 13 -18.41 30.73 18.83
N LEU A 14 -19.26 30.07 19.62
CA LEU A 14 -19.25 28.61 19.75
C LEU A 14 -19.55 27.93 18.42
N GLN A 15 -20.55 28.41 17.68
CA GLN A 15 -20.91 27.90 16.36
C GLN A 15 -19.72 28.01 15.40
N LYS A 16 -19.08 29.18 15.36
CA LYS A 16 -17.90 29.42 14.51
C LYS A 16 -16.74 28.48 14.86
N SER A 17 -16.41 28.34 16.13
CA SER A 17 -15.34 27.42 16.57
C SER A 17 -15.66 25.96 16.26
N TYR A 18 -16.94 25.59 16.33
CA TYR A 18 -17.38 24.23 15.97
C TYR A 18 -17.25 23.97 14.47
N ASP A 19 -17.64 24.93 13.62
CA ASP A 19 -17.50 24.82 12.17
C ASP A 19 -16.01 24.74 11.76
N GLU A 20 -15.14 25.54 12.38
CA GLU A 20 -13.69 25.48 12.19
C GLU A 20 -13.13 24.10 12.59
N LEU A 21 -13.59 23.54 13.71
CA LEU A 21 -13.16 22.21 14.17
C LEU A 21 -13.58 21.12 13.18
N ILE A 22 -14.80 21.18 12.65
CA ILE A 22 -15.27 20.22 11.65
C ILE A 22 -14.40 20.27 10.40
N GLU A 23 -14.07 21.46 9.92
CA GLU A 23 -13.27 21.63 8.72
C GLU A 23 -11.83 21.12 8.92
N LEU A 24 -11.21 21.42 10.06
CA LEU A 24 -9.90 20.86 10.41
C LEU A 24 -9.92 19.33 10.53
N ALA A 25 -10.99 18.77 11.12
CA ALA A 25 -11.14 17.32 11.24
C ALA A 25 -11.29 16.65 9.86
N ARG A 26 -12.04 17.28 8.94
CA ARG A 26 -12.17 16.81 7.55
C ARG A 26 -10.82 16.82 6.84
N GLN A 27 -10.09 17.93 6.89
CA GLN A 27 -8.76 18.04 6.28
C GLN A 27 -7.79 16.98 6.82
N ARG A 28 -7.79 16.78 8.14
CA ARG A 28 -6.96 15.73 8.76
C ARG A 28 -7.32 14.33 8.26
N ARG A 29 -8.62 14.01 8.16
CA ARG A 29 -9.07 12.72 7.62
C ARG A 29 -8.58 12.53 6.19
N ASP A 30 -8.76 13.53 5.34
CA ASP A 30 -8.39 13.42 3.92
C ASP A 30 -6.87 13.25 3.74
N LEU A 31 -6.05 13.90 4.59
CA LEU A 31 -4.60 13.67 4.62
C LEU A 31 -4.23 12.26 5.10
N LEU A 32 -4.93 11.73 6.11
CA LEU A 32 -4.70 10.36 6.60
C LEU A 32 -5.07 9.32 5.56
N GLU A 33 -6.16 9.53 4.80
CA GLU A 33 -6.56 8.65 3.70
C GLU A 33 -5.51 8.64 2.58
N GLN A 34 -4.97 9.81 2.22
CA GLN A 34 -3.86 9.92 1.27
C GLN A 34 -2.61 9.20 1.76
N ALA A 35 -2.21 9.42 3.02
CA ALA A 35 -1.06 8.76 3.62
C ALA A 35 -1.22 7.24 3.67
N LYS A 36 -2.43 6.75 3.98
CA LYS A 36 -2.78 5.33 3.92
C LYS A 36 -2.64 4.78 2.50
N GLY A 37 -3.14 5.48 1.50
CA GLY A 37 -3.01 5.10 0.09
C GLY A 37 -1.54 4.98 -0.33
N LEU A 38 -0.73 5.98 0.03
CA LEU A 38 0.70 5.97 -0.26
C LEU A 38 1.45 4.83 0.45
N SER A 39 1.13 4.58 1.73
CA SER A 39 1.73 3.45 2.46
C SER A 39 1.40 2.12 1.81
N LYS A 40 0.16 1.95 1.33
CA LYS A 40 -0.24 0.73 0.62
C LYS A 40 0.55 0.60 -0.69
N PHE A 41 0.68 1.68 -1.46
CA PHE A 41 1.44 1.68 -2.69
C PHE A 41 2.91 1.26 -2.49
N TYR A 42 3.58 1.78 -1.46
CA TYR A 42 4.95 1.35 -1.14
C TYR A 42 5.04 -0.12 -0.70
N SER A 43 4.04 -0.62 0.03
CA SER A 43 3.97 -2.03 0.37
C SER A 43 3.82 -2.90 -0.88
N ASP A 44 2.91 -2.52 -1.78
CA ASP A 44 2.66 -3.25 -3.03
C ASP A 44 3.92 -3.24 -3.94
N ILE A 45 4.71 -2.15 -3.94
CA ILE A 45 6.03 -2.10 -4.60
C ILE A 45 7.01 -3.07 -3.95
N GLY A 46 7.16 -3.02 -2.62
CA GLY A 46 8.11 -3.88 -1.91
C GLY A 46 7.82 -5.37 -2.13
N ASP A 47 6.54 -5.75 -2.15
CA ASP A 47 6.12 -7.11 -2.46
C ASP A 47 6.47 -7.51 -3.91
N ALA A 48 6.37 -6.57 -4.86
CA ALA A 48 6.76 -6.79 -6.25
C ALA A 48 8.27 -6.93 -6.42
N GLU A 49 9.06 -6.09 -5.74
CA GLU A 49 10.53 -6.16 -5.73
C GLU A 49 11.00 -7.51 -5.16
N LEU A 50 10.46 -7.92 -4.01
CA LEU A 50 10.77 -9.23 -3.41
C LEU A 50 10.46 -10.38 -4.36
N TRP A 51 9.30 -10.33 -5.02
CA TRP A 51 8.93 -11.36 -5.99
C TRP A 51 9.89 -11.41 -7.19
N ILE A 52 10.32 -10.25 -7.70
CA ILE A 52 11.31 -10.17 -8.78
C ILE A 52 12.63 -10.80 -8.33
N ASP A 53 13.12 -10.45 -7.14
CA ASP A 53 14.37 -10.97 -6.59
C ASP A 53 14.32 -12.50 -6.42
N GLU A 54 13.22 -13.04 -5.90
CA GLU A 54 13.01 -14.50 -5.78
C GLU A 54 13.08 -15.20 -7.14
N LYS A 55 12.45 -14.63 -8.17
CA LYS A 55 12.50 -15.19 -9.54
C LYS A 55 13.89 -15.08 -10.13
N GLN A 56 14.58 -13.96 -9.95
CA GLN A 56 15.95 -13.77 -10.43
C GLN A 56 16.90 -14.81 -9.80
N GLN A 57 16.83 -15.03 -8.48
CA GLN A 57 17.64 -16.04 -7.80
C GLN A 57 17.38 -17.44 -8.34
N THR A 58 16.10 -17.78 -8.57
CA THR A 58 15.73 -19.08 -9.15
C THR A 58 16.30 -19.27 -10.56
N MET A 59 16.30 -18.21 -11.39
CA MET A 59 16.80 -18.24 -12.76
C MET A 59 18.32 -18.20 -12.88
N THR A 60 19.03 -17.63 -11.90
CA THR A 60 20.50 -17.54 -11.91
C THR A 60 21.19 -18.79 -11.36
N SER A 61 20.43 -19.84 -11.04
CA SER A 61 21.00 -21.13 -10.66
C SER A 61 21.93 -21.67 -11.77
N PRO A 62 23.21 -21.93 -11.49
CA PRO A 62 24.14 -22.51 -12.47
C PRO A 62 23.97 -24.03 -12.62
N ASP A 63 22.99 -24.64 -11.95
CA ASP A 63 22.72 -26.07 -12.03
C ASP A 63 22.14 -26.45 -13.39
N MET A 64 22.93 -27.19 -14.17
CA MET A 64 22.56 -27.68 -15.50
C MET A 64 22.13 -29.15 -15.48
N GLY A 65 22.03 -29.79 -14.32
CA GLY A 65 21.80 -31.23 -14.21
C GLY A 65 23.05 -32.05 -14.59
N HIS A 66 23.15 -33.26 -14.06
CA HIS A 66 24.30 -34.16 -14.30
C HIS A 66 23.93 -35.37 -15.17
N ASP A 67 22.64 -35.58 -15.42
CA ASP A 67 22.07 -36.62 -16.27
C ASP A 67 20.77 -36.15 -16.94
N VAL A 68 20.23 -36.99 -17.83
CA VAL A 68 19.00 -36.70 -18.60
C VAL A 68 17.78 -36.48 -17.67
N ASN A 69 17.67 -37.25 -16.60
CA ASN A 69 16.52 -37.15 -15.68
C ASN A 69 16.54 -35.84 -14.87
N THR A 70 17.74 -35.41 -14.45
CA THR A 70 17.93 -34.16 -13.71
C THR A 70 17.77 -32.94 -14.61
N THR A 71 18.23 -33.00 -15.87
CA THR A 71 17.97 -31.95 -16.87
C THR A 71 16.49 -31.82 -17.21
N ASP A 72 15.77 -32.93 -17.43
CA ASP A 72 14.32 -32.90 -17.70
C ASP A 72 13.53 -32.33 -16.51
N SER A 73 13.94 -32.67 -15.28
CA SER A 73 13.34 -32.12 -14.06
C SER A 73 13.56 -30.61 -13.93
N LEU A 74 14.77 -30.12 -14.24
CA LEU A 74 15.09 -28.68 -14.25
C LEU A 74 14.29 -27.94 -15.32
N LEU A 75 14.14 -28.51 -16.51
CA LEU A 75 13.31 -27.95 -17.58
C LEU A 75 11.83 -27.86 -17.17
N GLY A 76 11.31 -28.88 -16.48
CA GLY A 76 9.97 -28.85 -15.91
C GLY A 76 9.77 -27.70 -14.93
N LYS A 77 10.73 -27.50 -14.01
CA LYS A 77 10.72 -26.35 -13.08
C LYS A 77 10.80 -25.01 -13.81
N HIS A 78 11.63 -24.91 -14.85
CA HIS A 78 11.75 -23.68 -15.64
C HIS A 78 10.44 -23.30 -16.34
N LYS A 79 9.76 -24.27 -16.97
CA LYS A 79 8.45 -24.06 -17.59
C LYS A 79 7.37 -23.62 -16.58
N LEU A 80 7.41 -24.15 -15.36
CA LEU A 80 6.51 -23.69 -14.29
C LEU A 80 6.76 -22.23 -13.92
N VAL A 81 8.03 -21.81 -13.86
CA VAL A 81 8.39 -20.42 -13.61
C VAL A 81 7.94 -19.51 -14.76
N GLU A 82 8.16 -19.90 -16.02
CA GLU A 82 7.66 -19.14 -17.18
C GLU A 82 6.13 -18.99 -17.18
N ASN A 83 5.41 -20.07 -16.85
CA ASN A 83 3.96 -20.02 -16.77
C ASN A 83 3.47 -19.09 -15.65
N ASP A 84 4.13 -19.10 -14.49
CA ASP A 84 3.82 -18.18 -13.38
C ASP A 84 4.09 -16.71 -13.76
N MET A 85 5.16 -16.44 -14.52
CA MET A 85 5.44 -15.10 -15.04
C MET A 85 4.41 -14.63 -16.07
N ASN A 86 3.90 -15.53 -16.91
CA ASN A 86 2.90 -15.21 -17.93
C ASN A 86 1.47 -15.10 -17.37
N ALA A 87 1.21 -15.65 -16.19
CA ALA A 87 -0.12 -15.65 -15.56
C ALA A 87 -0.40 -14.43 -14.67
N ARG A 88 0.64 -13.65 -14.33
CA ARG A 88 0.53 -12.35 -13.67
C ARG A 88 0.42 -11.21 -14.69
#